data_AF-A0A3P2EI44-F1
#
_entry.id   AF-A0A3P2EI44-F1
#
_cell.length_a   1.000
_cell.length_b   1.000
_cell.length_c   1.000
_cell.angle_alpha   90.00
_cell.angle_beta   90.00
_cell.angle_gamma   90.00
#
_symmetry.space_group_name_H-M   'P 1'
#
loop_
_entity.id
_entity.type
_entity.pdbx_description
1 polymer ?
#
loop_
_entity_poly.entity_id
_entity_poly.type
_entity_poly.pdbx_seq_one_letter_code
_entity_poly.pdbx_strand_id
1 'polypeptide(L)'
;MPIFEVPQLAVPTCSVPTCGADLRDANLRGSNLCGAALRHASLLGAHLCGADLRDSDLLGADLCGADLRDADLPDLTFVIMGMEYAITITNGEYLQAGGMNHKIEDWRQFSKRDIAEMGGRRALKFYPRLLDVIDFYISKGSRPEWLNEPEADECAE
;
A
#
# COMPACT_ATOMS: atom_id res chain seq x y z
N MET A 1 52.64 3.30 -4.47
CA MET A 1 52.14 4.19 -3.39
C MET A 1 50.63 4.06 -3.37
N PRO A 2 50.01 3.66 -2.24
CA PRO A 2 48.59 3.35 -2.19
C PRO A 2 47.76 4.64 -2.15
N ILE A 3 46.68 4.63 -2.92
CA ILE A 3 45.66 5.67 -2.97
C ILE A 3 44.77 5.43 -1.75
N PHE A 4 44.68 6.42 -0.87
CA PHE A 4 43.85 6.36 0.33
C PHE A 4 42.37 6.30 -0.06
N GLU A 5 41.70 5.20 0.31
CA GLU A 5 40.26 5.06 0.29
C GLU A 5 39.67 5.91 1.41
N VAL A 6 38.94 6.95 1.05
CA VAL A 6 38.21 7.81 2.00
C VAL A 6 36.95 7.03 2.40
N PRO A 7 36.71 6.72 3.68
CA PRO A 7 35.50 6.01 4.08
C PRO A 7 34.29 6.91 3.81
N GLN A 8 33.37 6.42 2.97
CA GLN A 8 32.09 7.04 2.71
C GLN A 8 31.39 7.32 4.05
N LEU A 9 31.28 8.60 4.37
CA LEU A 9 30.54 9.11 5.51
C LEU A 9 29.11 8.60 5.36
N ALA A 10 28.64 7.82 6.34
CA ALA A 10 27.23 7.52 6.48
C ALA A 10 26.47 8.84 6.62
N VAL A 11 25.91 9.34 5.51
CA VAL A 11 24.91 10.39 5.55
C VAL A 11 23.72 9.80 6.30
N PRO A 12 23.31 10.38 7.44
CA PRO A 12 22.05 10.00 8.03
C PRO A 12 21.00 10.29 6.97
N THR A 13 20.28 9.25 6.54
CA THR A 13 19.08 9.41 5.73
C THR A 13 18.14 10.25 6.56
N CYS A 14 18.13 11.56 6.28
CA CYS A 14 17.13 12.45 6.83
C CYS A 14 15.80 11.85 6.37
N SER A 15 15.09 11.19 7.28
CA SER A 15 13.71 10.82 7.07
C SER A 15 13.00 12.13 6.83
N VAL A 16 12.80 12.48 5.56
CA VAL A 16 11.97 13.60 5.17
C VAL A 16 10.62 13.29 5.83
N PRO A 17 10.13 14.11 6.78
CA PRO A 17 8.77 13.94 7.25
C PRO A 17 7.90 14.17 6.02
N THR A 18 7.35 13.10 5.45
CA THR A 18 6.22 13.19 4.54
C THR A 18 5.15 13.93 5.33
N CYS A 19 4.86 15.18 4.95
CA CYS A 19 4.01 16.11 5.70
C CYS A 19 2.51 15.75 5.64
N GLY A 20 2.18 14.45 5.74
CA GLY A 20 0.82 13.97 5.86
C GLY A 20 0.23 14.37 7.22
N ALA A 21 -1.08 14.67 7.22
CA ALA A 21 -1.80 14.94 8.46
C ALA A 21 -1.85 13.67 9.34
N ASP A 22 -1.64 13.83 10.65
CA ASP A 22 -1.90 12.77 11.62
C ASP A 22 -3.36 12.87 12.09
N LEU A 23 -4.20 11.98 11.59
CA LEU A 23 -5.63 11.89 11.84
C LEU A 23 -6.00 10.49 12.38
N ARG A 24 -5.04 9.83 13.03
CA ARG A 24 -5.25 8.50 13.62
C ARG A 24 -6.36 8.54 14.66
N ASP A 25 -7.24 7.55 14.60
CA ASP A 25 -8.41 7.41 15.48
C ASP A 25 -9.34 8.65 15.52
N ALA A 26 -9.20 9.58 14.57
CA ALA A 26 -9.98 10.81 14.55
C ALA A 26 -11.46 10.50 14.28
N ASN A 27 -12.34 11.19 15.00
CA ASN A 27 -13.78 11.12 14.72
C ASN A 27 -14.16 12.12 13.62
N LEU A 28 -14.28 11.62 12.40
CA LEU A 28 -14.60 12.37 11.18
C LEU A 28 -15.94 11.91 10.58
N ARG A 29 -16.82 11.32 11.39
CA ARG A 29 -18.11 10.78 10.97
C ARG A 29 -18.98 11.89 10.38
N GLY A 30 -19.48 11.69 9.16
CA GLY A 30 -20.33 12.67 8.47
C GLY A 30 -19.63 13.97 8.09
N SER A 31 -18.29 14.03 8.19
CA SER A 31 -17.55 15.24 7.85
C SER A 31 -17.54 15.49 6.34
N ASN A 32 -17.50 16.77 5.95
CA ASN A 32 -17.24 17.17 4.57
C ASN A 32 -15.74 17.39 4.38
N LEU A 33 -15.10 16.43 3.71
CA LEU A 33 -13.69 16.43 3.32
C LEU A 33 -13.55 16.51 1.79
N CYS A 34 -14.59 16.99 1.10
CA CYS A 34 -14.56 17.14 -0.35
C CYS A 34 -13.42 18.06 -0.76
N GLY A 35 -12.56 17.60 -1.68
CA GLY A 35 -11.38 18.35 -2.13
C GLY A 35 -10.25 18.48 -1.10
N ALA A 36 -10.29 17.76 0.02
CA ALA A 36 -9.25 17.84 1.04
C ALA A 36 -7.91 17.29 0.54
N ALA A 37 -6.81 17.95 0.91
CA ALA A 37 -5.46 17.45 0.67
C ALA A 37 -5.03 16.51 1.81
N LEU A 38 -5.16 15.21 1.58
CA LEU A 38 -4.89 14.13 2.55
C LEU A 38 -3.75 13.20 2.09
N ARG A 39 -2.89 13.68 1.19
CA ARG A 39 -1.72 12.94 0.69
C ARG A 39 -0.87 12.45 1.84
N HIS A 40 -0.57 11.16 1.86
CA HIS A 40 0.24 10.51 2.91
C HIS A 40 -0.28 10.72 4.34
N ALA A 41 -1.55 11.13 4.52
CA ALA A 41 -2.14 11.27 5.83
C ALA A 41 -2.25 9.90 6.53
N SER A 42 -2.07 9.90 7.84
CA SER A 42 -2.36 8.72 8.65
C SER A 42 -3.81 8.80 9.13
N LEU A 43 -4.68 7.98 8.55
CA LEU A 43 -6.09 7.81 8.90
C LEU A 43 -6.33 6.43 9.56
N LEU A 44 -5.26 5.84 10.12
CA LEU A 44 -5.32 4.57 10.84
C LEU A 44 -6.42 4.64 11.90
N GLY A 45 -7.39 3.73 11.83
CA GLY A 45 -8.51 3.66 12.80
C GLY A 45 -9.50 4.84 12.76
N ALA A 46 -9.38 5.77 11.82
CA ALA A 46 -10.26 6.95 11.76
C ALA A 46 -11.73 6.54 11.54
N HIS A 47 -12.65 7.23 12.23
CA HIS A 47 -14.09 7.03 12.03
C HIS A 47 -14.57 7.96 10.91
N LEU A 48 -14.68 7.44 9.69
CA LEU A 48 -15.09 8.18 8.48
C LEU A 48 -16.49 7.81 8.01
N CYS A 49 -17.29 7.14 8.85
CA CYS A 49 -18.62 6.68 8.44
C CYS A 49 -19.49 7.85 7.98
N GLY A 50 -20.06 7.77 6.77
CA GLY A 50 -20.86 8.84 6.17
C GLY A 50 -20.09 10.08 5.72
N ALA A 51 -18.75 10.08 5.74
CA ALA A 51 -17.95 11.24 5.34
C ALA A 51 -17.95 11.44 3.82
N ASP A 52 -17.95 12.69 3.37
CA ASP A 52 -17.81 13.06 1.97
C ASP A 52 -16.32 13.29 1.65
N LEU A 53 -15.70 12.36 0.92
CA LEU A 53 -14.30 12.40 0.49
C LEU A 53 -14.18 12.61 -1.03
N ARG A 54 -15.25 13.02 -1.71
CA ARG A 54 -15.22 13.24 -3.17
C ARG A 54 -14.19 14.29 -3.53
N ASP A 55 -13.49 14.08 -4.64
CA ASP A 55 -12.39 14.95 -5.11
C ASP A 55 -11.24 15.13 -4.11
N SER A 56 -11.20 14.39 -2.98
CA SER A 56 -10.08 14.45 -2.05
C SER A 56 -8.86 13.72 -2.59
N ASP A 57 -7.70 14.18 -2.15
CA ASP A 57 -6.42 13.63 -2.53
C ASP A 57 -5.91 12.72 -1.41
N LEU A 58 -6.23 11.43 -1.51
CA LEU A 58 -5.84 10.37 -0.57
C LEU A 58 -4.55 9.67 -0.99
N LEU A 59 -3.76 10.23 -1.91
CA LEU A 59 -2.60 9.57 -2.49
C LEU A 59 -1.63 9.10 -1.39
N GLY A 60 -1.50 7.78 -1.25
CA GLY A 60 -0.64 7.14 -0.26
C GLY A 60 -1.08 7.34 1.20
N ALA A 61 -2.33 7.73 1.44
CA ALA A 61 -2.90 7.78 2.79
C ALA A 61 -3.00 6.38 3.39
N ASP A 62 -2.80 6.27 4.70
CA ASP A 62 -2.99 5.02 5.45
C ASP A 62 -4.41 4.95 5.99
N LEU A 63 -5.24 4.08 5.40
CA LEU A 63 -6.64 3.86 5.77
C LEU A 63 -6.84 2.55 6.55
N CYS A 64 -5.77 1.95 7.06
CA CYS A 64 -5.87 0.68 7.77
C CYS A 64 -6.80 0.82 9.00
N GLY A 65 -7.79 -0.06 9.08
CA GLY A 65 -8.77 -0.04 10.18
C GLY A 65 -9.72 1.16 10.20
N ALA A 66 -9.69 2.06 9.21
CA ALA A 66 -10.64 3.16 9.13
C ALA A 66 -12.07 2.65 8.88
N ASP A 67 -13.05 3.23 9.55
CA ASP A 67 -14.47 2.94 9.31
C ASP A 67 -14.99 3.81 8.17
N LEU A 68 -15.04 3.24 6.96
CA LEU A 68 -15.46 3.91 5.72
C LEU A 68 -16.89 3.59 5.30
N ARG A 69 -17.72 3.03 6.20
CA ARG A 69 -19.12 2.70 5.87
C ARG A 69 -19.89 3.95 5.48
N ASP A 70 -20.63 3.89 4.38
CA ASP A 70 -21.42 4.99 3.83
C ASP A 70 -20.59 6.25 3.46
N ALA A 71 -19.26 6.15 3.37
CA ALA A 71 -18.42 7.26 2.94
C ALA A 71 -18.40 7.38 1.41
N ASP A 72 -18.46 8.62 0.91
CA ASP A 72 -18.33 8.92 -0.52
C ASP A 72 -16.84 9.07 -0.87
N LEU A 73 -16.22 7.98 -1.34
CA LEU A 73 -14.79 7.93 -1.68
C LEU A 73 -14.47 8.64 -3.01
N PRO A 74 -13.25 9.17 -3.19
CA PRO A 74 -12.84 9.71 -4.48
C PRO A 74 -12.67 8.59 -5.51
N ASP A 75 -12.74 8.95 -6.79
CA ASP A 75 -12.53 8.02 -7.89
C ASP A 75 -11.21 7.23 -7.74
N LEU A 76 -11.23 5.98 -8.21
CA LEU A 76 -10.11 5.05 -8.13
C LEU A 76 -9.62 4.78 -6.68
N THR A 77 -10.47 5.01 -5.69
CA THR A 77 -10.23 4.59 -4.30
C THR A 77 -11.13 3.41 -3.97
N PHE A 78 -10.53 2.28 -3.60
CA PHE A 78 -11.23 1.02 -3.39
C PHE A 78 -10.82 0.41 -2.05
N VAL A 79 -11.79 -0.12 -1.31
CA VAL A 79 -11.57 -0.86 -0.08
C VAL A 79 -12.09 -2.27 -0.28
N ILE A 80 -11.20 -3.25 -0.18
CA ILE A 80 -11.49 -4.65 -0.49
C ILE A 80 -11.23 -5.46 0.77
N MET A 81 -12.32 -5.97 1.34
CA MET A 81 -12.33 -6.72 2.59
C MET A 81 -12.60 -8.20 2.32
N GLY A 82 -12.35 -9.05 3.32
CA GLY A 82 -12.62 -10.50 3.23
C GLY A 82 -11.57 -11.30 2.46
N MET A 83 -10.42 -10.70 2.17
CA MET A 83 -9.23 -11.39 1.65
C MET A 83 -8.24 -11.69 2.79
N GLU A 84 -7.14 -12.38 2.48
CA GLU A 84 -6.12 -12.69 3.50
C GLU A 84 -5.52 -11.43 4.12
N TYR A 85 -5.40 -10.36 3.33
CA TYR A 85 -5.08 -9.03 3.78
C TYR A 85 -6.17 -8.08 3.29
N ALA A 86 -6.59 -7.15 4.15
CA ALA A 86 -7.39 -6.01 3.68
C ALA A 86 -6.56 -5.25 2.64
N ILE A 87 -7.20 -4.92 1.51
CA ILE A 87 -6.57 -4.15 0.45
C ILE A 87 -7.26 -2.81 0.38
N THR A 88 -6.48 -1.74 0.37
CA THR A 88 -6.96 -0.41 0.04
C THR A 88 -6.19 0.13 -1.13
N ILE A 89 -6.87 0.67 -2.13
CA ILE A 89 -6.26 1.41 -3.23
C ILE A 89 -6.67 2.86 -3.06
N THR A 90 -5.72 3.80 -3.18
CA THR A 90 -5.99 5.24 -3.05
C THR A 90 -5.61 5.96 -4.33
N ASN A 91 -6.56 6.71 -4.89
CA ASN A 91 -6.41 7.50 -6.13
C ASN A 91 -5.78 6.72 -7.31
N GLY A 92 -5.96 5.40 -7.34
CA GLY A 92 -5.44 4.52 -8.40
C GLY A 92 -3.92 4.37 -8.51
N GLU A 93 -3.15 4.97 -7.59
CA GLU A 93 -1.68 4.98 -7.65
C GLU A 93 -1.02 4.17 -6.54
N TYR A 94 -1.60 4.19 -5.34
CA TYR A 94 -1.08 3.50 -4.17
C TYR A 94 -1.98 2.34 -3.78
N LEU A 95 -1.36 1.24 -3.36
CA LEU A 95 -2.03 0.10 -2.81
C LEU A 95 -1.45 -0.23 -1.44
N GLN A 96 -2.35 -0.41 -0.49
CA GLN A 96 -2.07 -0.92 0.83
C GLN A 96 -2.52 -2.36 0.96
N ALA A 97 -1.65 -3.26 1.42
CA ALA A 97 -1.98 -4.63 1.78
C ALA A 97 -1.16 -5.08 2.99
N GLY A 98 -1.81 -5.64 4.00
CA GLY A 98 -1.12 -6.18 5.19
C GLY A 98 -0.33 -5.12 5.98
N GLY A 99 -0.81 -3.88 5.98
CA GLY A 99 -0.14 -2.74 6.62
C GLY A 99 0.95 -2.07 5.77
N MET A 100 1.27 -2.62 4.60
CA MET A 100 2.29 -2.07 3.70
C MET A 100 1.63 -1.20 2.66
N ASN A 101 2.12 0.03 2.50
CA ASN A 101 1.60 1.00 1.56
C ASN A 101 2.69 1.38 0.55
N HIS A 102 2.48 0.98 -0.71
CA HIS A 102 3.43 1.18 -1.80
C HIS A 102 2.70 1.60 -3.08
N LYS A 103 3.44 2.14 -4.05
CA LYS A 103 2.87 2.39 -5.36
C LYS A 103 2.50 1.06 -6.02
N ILE A 104 1.45 1.07 -6.82
CA ILE A 104 1.02 -0.08 -7.62
C ILE A 104 2.14 -0.54 -8.56
N GLU A 105 2.95 0.37 -9.07
CA GLU A 105 4.11 0.05 -9.91
C GLU A 105 5.16 -0.77 -9.15
N ASP A 106 5.39 -0.46 -7.88
CA ASP A 106 6.33 -1.19 -7.02
C ASP A 106 5.80 -2.60 -6.73
N TRP A 107 4.49 -2.71 -6.47
CA TRP A 107 3.81 -4.00 -6.29
C TRP A 107 3.94 -4.93 -7.49
N ARG A 108 4.21 -4.43 -8.70
CA ARG A 108 4.44 -5.27 -9.89
C ARG A 108 5.90 -5.67 -10.08
N GLN A 109 6.80 -5.09 -9.30
CA GLN A 109 8.25 -5.23 -9.43
C GLN A 109 8.89 -5.95 -8.24
N PHE A 110 8.15 -6.18 -7.15
CA PHE A 110 8.69 -6.89 -6.00
C PHE A 110 9.21 -8.28 -6.37
N SER A 111 10.41 -8.56 -5.89
CA SER A 111 11.03 -9.87 -5.99
C SER A 111 10.36 -10.85 -5.03
N LYS A 112 10.54 -12.15 -5.30
CA LYS A 112 10.11 -13.22 -4.38
C LYS A 112 10.66 -13.01 -2.97
N ARG A 113 11.89 -12.49 -2.86
CA ARG A 113 12.53 -12.19 -1.58
C ARG A 113 11.82 -11.04 -0.85
N ASP A 114 11.51 -9.95 -1.54
CA ASP A 114 10.81 -8.81 -0.94
C ASP A 114 9.48 -9.29 -0.33
N ILE A 115 8.67 -10.01 -1.11
CA ILE A 115 7.38 -10.55 -0.63
C ILE A 115 7.56 -11.55 0.52
N ALA A 116 8.61 -12.38 0.49
CA ALA A 116 8.92 -13.30 1.57
C ALA A 116 9.34 -12.58 2.86
N GLU A 117 10.13 -11.50 2.76
CA GLU A 117 10.51 -10.66 3.90
C GLU A 117 9.31 -9.92 4.49
N MET A 118 8.31 -9.60 3.67
CA MET A 118 7.09 -8.91 4.10
C MET A 118 6.15 -9.75 4.97
N GLY A 119 5.90 -11.01 4.58
CA GLY A 119 4.92 -11.85 5.26
C GLY A 119 5.11 -13.35 5.06
N GLY A 120 6.31 -13.75 4.64
CA GLY A 120 6.71 -15.15 4.47
C GLY A 120 5.82 -15.92 3.48
N ARG A 121 5.58 -17.19 3.80
CA ARG A 121 4.83 -18.12 2.94
C ARG A 121 3.39 -17.68 2.69
N ARG A 122 2.77 -16.94 3.62
CA ARG A 122 1.40 -16.43 3.48
C ARG A 122 1.34 -15.31 2.45
N ALA A 123 2.22 -14.32 2.57
CA ALA A 123 2.34 -13.25 1.58
C ALA A 123 2.66 -13.79 0.18
N LEU A 124 3.58 -14.75 0.06
CA LEU A 124 3.92 -15.39 -1.21
C LEU A 124 2.72 -16.08 -1.88
N LYS A 125 1.90 -16.81 -1.11
CA LYS A 125 0.68 -17.46 -1.62
C LYS A 125 -0.40 -16.46 -2.02
N PHE A 126 -0.49 -15.34 -1.30
CA PHE A 126 -1.47 -14.30 -1.55
C PHE A 126 -1.11 -13.40 -2.73
N TYR A 127 0.18 -13.16 -2.97
CA TYR A 127 0.68 -12.17 -3.91
C TYR A 127 0.17 -12.33 -5.36
N PRO A 128 0.05 -13.53 -5.96
CA PRO A 128 -0.57 -13.67 -7.29
C PRO A 128 -2.00 -13.12 -7.33
N ARG A 129 -2.78 -13.38 -6.27
CA ARG A 129 -4.16 -12.89 -6.14
C ARG A 129 -4.21 -11.38 -5.88
N LEU A 130 -3.21 -10.83 -5.20
CA LEU A 130 -3.06 -9.38 -5.08
C LEU A 130 -2.87 -8.73 -6.47
N LEU A 131 -2.04 -9.30 -7.33
CA LEU A 131 -1.84 -8.80 -8.69
C LEU A 131 -3.12 -8.90 -9.54
N ASP A 132 -3.93 -9.95 -9.36
CA ASP A 132 -5.25 -10.07 -10.01
C ASP A 132 -6.20 -8.93 -9.59
N VAL A 133 -6.16 -8.53 -8.31
CA VAL A 133 -6.93 -7.39 -7.81
C VAL A 133 -6.49 -6.09 -8.49
N ILE A 134 -5.18 -5.85 -8.59
CA ILE A 134 -4.65 -4.65 -9.28
C ILE A 134 -5.09 -4.65 -10.75
N ASP A 135 -4.98 -5.79 -11.44
CA ASP A 135 -5.38 -5.92 -12.84
C ASP A 135 -6.88 -5.66 -13.06
N PHE A 136 -7.71 -6.02 -12.09
CA PHE A 136 -9.17 -5.85 -12.15
C PHE A 136 -9.60 -4.40 -11.89
N TYR A 137 -9.08 -3.77 -10.84
CA TYR A 137 -9.53 -2.43 -10.40
C TYR A 137 -8.83 -1.28 -11.11
N ILE A 138 -7.59 -1.48 -11.56
CA ILE A 138 -6.76 -0.40 -12.10
C ILE A 138 -6.51 -0.63 -13.57
N SER A 139 -5.68 -1.59 -13.91
CA SER A 139 -5.41 -2.01 -15.29
C SER A 139 -4.44 -3.17 -15.28
N LYS A 140 -4.47 -3.97 -16.35
CA LYS A 140 -3.47 -5.00 -16.58
C LYS A 140 -2.09 -4.39 -16.74
N GLY A 141 -1.10 -5.02 -16.10
CA GLY A 141 0.30 -4.64 -16.23
C GLY A 141 1.23 -5.84 -16.19
N SER A 142 2.53 -5.57 -16.31
CA SER A 142 3.57 -6.59 -16.16
C SER A 142 3.48 -7.28 -14.80
N ARG A 143 3.84 -8.56 -14.78
CA ARG A 143 3.96 -9.35 -13.54
C ARG A 143 5.39 -9.86 -13.41
N PRO A 144 5.89 -10.06 -12.18
CA PRO A 144 7.23 -10.62 -11.98
C PRO A 144 7.39 -12.01 -12.59
N GLU A 145 8.52 -12.25 -13.27
CA GLU A 145 8.79 -13.52 -13.96
C GLU A 145 8.84 -14.72 -13.02
N TRP A 146 9.27 -14.52 -11.76
CA TRP A 146 9.39 -15.57 -10.74
C TRP A 146 8.05 -16.24 -10.42
N LEU A 147 6.92 -15.64 -10.78
CA LEU A 147 5.59 -16.25 -10.63
C LEU A 147 5.34 -17.40 -11.61
N ASN A 148 6.13 -17.50 -12.69
CA ASN A 148 6.07 -18.59 -13.65
C ASN A 148 7.06 -19.71 -13.32
N GLU A 149 7.94 -19.51 -12.34
CA GLU A 149 8.85 -20.57 -11.90
C GLU A 149 8.03 -21.67 -11.21
N PRO A 150 8.28 -22.95 -11.53
CA PRO A 150 7.66 -24.03 -10.79
C PRO A 150 8.00 -23.84 -9.30
N GLU A 151 7.02 -24.04 -8.41
CA GLU A 151 7.34 -24.16 -6.99
C GLU A 151 8.41 -25.25 -6.91
N ALA A 152 9.64 -24.88 -6.52
CA ALA A 152 10.71 -25.85 -6.39
C ALA A 152 10.15 -26.99 -5.53
N ASP A 153 9.96 -28.15 -6.15
CA ASP A 153 9.33 -29.29 -5.52
C ASP A 153 9.97 -29.43 -4.14
N GLU A 154 9.14 -29.49 -3.09
CA GLU A 154 9.53 -30.08 -1.82
C GLU A 154 9.83 -31.57 -2.10
N CYS A 155 10.92 -31.86 -2.81
CA CYS A 155 11.40 -33.17 -3.18
C CYS A 155 12.78 -33.36 -2.52
N ALA A 156 12.75 -33.84 -1.28
CA ALA A 156 13.36 -35.10 -0.87
C ALA A 156 13.75 -35.07 0.63
N GLU A 157 13.04 -35.91 1.38
CA GLU A 157 13.36 -36.51 2.70
C GLU A 157 13.25 -35.66 3.97
#